data_AF-A0A5B9CJS3-F1
#
_entry.id   AF-A0A5B9CJS3-F1
#
_cell.length_a   1.000
_cell.length_b   1.000
_cell.length_c   1.000
_cell.angle_alpha   90.00
_cell.angle_beta   90.00
_cell.angle_gamma   90.00
#
_symmetry.space_group_name_H-M   'P 1'
#
loop_
_entity.id
_entity.type
_entity.pdbx_description
1 polymer ?
#
loop_
_entity_poly.entity_id
_entity_poly.type
_entity_poly.pdbx_seq_one_letter_code
_entity_poly.pdbx_strand_id
1 'polypeptide(L)'
;EAIRQDRDALHMEGLIVRERILGSDNIDVSHPIIYRGAVYADNMQFEQCIKLWLHALRLRQRGNRNTHKDLLRFAQVFSQMIHLNEPVKAKDIESVLRCSVLEIEQGMSRVKSSPEAELHTAMDNYECNIFTFLYLVCISTKTQCGDEEQSQINKQIYNLIHLDPRTRDGSSLLHHAVNSGTPVD
;
A
#
# COMPACT_ATOMS: atom_id res chain seq x y z
N GLU A 1 -14.22 -30.20 -13.95
CA GLU A 1 -13.69 -30.04 -15.33
C GLU A 1 -13.31 -28.62 -15.75
N ALA A 2 -14.12 -27.59 -15.52
CA ALA A 2 -14.09 -26.35 -16.32
C ALA A 2 -12.76 -25.57 -16.39
N ILE A 3 -11.94 -25.57 -15.34
CA ILE A 3 -10.67 -24.81 -15.29
C ILE A 3 -9.42 -25.71 -15.43
N ARG A 4 -9.56 -27.00 -15.75
CA ARG A 4 -8.46 -27.98 -15.65
C ARG A 4 -7.22 -27.62 -16.51
N GLN A 5 -7.42 -26.96 -17.65
CA GLN A 5 -6.33 -26.56 -18.53
C GLN A 5 -5.89 -25.10 -18.33
N ASP A 6 -6.63 -24.33 -17.52
CA ASP A 6 -6.33 -22.95 -17.23
C ASP A 6 -5.49 -22.85 -15.94
N ARG A 7 -4.18 -22.70 -16.12
CA ARG A 7 -3.24 -22.58 -15.00
C ARG A 7 -3.47 -21.32 -14.17
N ASP A 8 -3.96 -20.24 -14.78
CA ASP A 8 -4.25 -18.99 -14.07
C ASP A 8 -5.44 -19.20 -13.13
N ALA A 9 -6.55 -19.71 -13.68
CA ALA A 9 -7.75 -20.01 -12.93
C ALA A 9 -7.50 -21.06 -11.82
N LEU A 10 -6.66 -22.07 -12.07
CA LEU A 10 -6.27 -23.05 -11.04
C LEU A 10 -5.51 -22.41 -9.87
N HIS A 11 -4.57 -21.51 -10.14
CA HIS A 11 -3.88 -20.78 -9.07
C HIS A 11 -4.84 -19.89 -8.28
N MET A 12 -5.72 -19.16 -8.98
CA MET A 12 -6.72 -18.29 -8.34
C MET A 12 -7.69 -19.09 -7.46
N GLU A 13 -8.19 -20.22 -7.95
CA GLU A 13 -9.04 -21.12 -7.15
C GLU A 13 -8.29 -21.67 -5.93
N GLY A 14 -7.01 -22.02 -6.09
CA GLY A 14 -6.15 -22.42 -4.98
C GLY A 14 -6.03 -21.36 -3.88
N LEU A 15 -5.89 -20.08 -4.25
CA LEU A 15 -5.88 -18.96 -3.30
C LEU A 15 -7.22 -18.82 -2.58
N ILE A 16 -8.33 -18.91 -3.31
CA ILE A 16 -9.69 -18.80 -2.76
C ILE A 16 -9.95 -19.94 -1.77
N VAL A 17 -9.63 -21.19 -2.14
CA VAL A 17 -9.79 -22.35 -1.27
C VAL A 17 -8.94 -22.21 -0.01
N ARG A 18 -7.68 -21.75 -0.15
CA ARG A 18 -6.79 -21.52 0.98
C ARG A 18 -7.37 -20.49 1.96
N GLU A 19 -7.84 -19.36 1.46
CA GLU A 19 -8.45 -18.31 2.30
C GLU A 19 -9.73 -18.80 2.98
N ARG A 20 -10.58 -19.57 2.28
CA ARG A 20 -11.80 -20.15 2.86
C ARG A 20 -11.51 -21.13 3.99
N ILE A 21 -10.47 -21.96 3.85
CA ILE A 21 -10.11 -22.98 4.85
C ILE A 21 -9.40 -22.36 6.05
N LEU A 22 -8.42 -21.49 5.81
CA LEU A 22 -7.59 -20.93 6.87
C LEU A 22 -8.23 -19.71 7.57
N GLY A 23 -9.19 -19.05 6.91
CA GLY A 23 -9.80 -17.82 7.36
C GLY A 23 -8.96 -16.57 7.05
N SER A 24 -9.63 -15.43 6.90
CA SER A 24 -9.03 -14.14 6.52
C SER A 24 -7.98 -13.61 7.49
N ASP A 25 -8.02 -14.03 8.75
CA ASP A 25 -7.14 -13.52 9.82
C ASP A 25 -5.80 -14.28 9.87
N ASN A 26 -5.71 -15.40 9.16
CA ASN A 26 -4.53 -16.25 9.15
C ASN A 26 -3.37 -15.61 8.37
N ILE A 27 -2.16 -15.64 8.95
CA ILE A 27 -0.95 -15.05 8.36
C ILE A 27 -0.53 -15.68 7.04
N ASP A 28 -0.81 -16.95 6.89
CA ASP A 28 -0.38 -17.77 5.77
C ASP A 28 -1.26 -17.60 4.53
N VAL A 29 -2.31 -16.78 4.60
CA VAL A 29 -3.17 -16.42 3.47
C VAL A 29 -2.56 -15.30 2.64
N SER A 30 -1.97 -14.29 3.27
CA SER A 30 -1.52 -13.07 2.57
C SER A 30 -0.31 -13.30 1.64
N HIS A 31 0.66 -14.14 2.03
CA HIS A 31 1.91 -14.30 1.29
C HIS A 31 1.72 -14.88 -0.12
N PRO A 32 0.96 -15.98 -0.32
CA PRO A 32 0.69 -16.50 -1.66
C PRO A 32 -0.05 -15.51 -2.58
N ILE A 33 -0.95 -14.69 -2.01
CA ILE A 33 -1.69 -13.67 -2.76
C ILE A 33 -0.74 -12.58 -3.26
N ILE A 34 0.18 -12.11 -2.40
CA ILE A 34 1.20 -11.12 -2.77
C ILE A 34 2.11 -11.68 -3.88
N TYR A 35 2.55 -12.93 -3.73
CA TYR A 35 3.38 -13.59 -4.75
C TYR A 35 2.66 -13.70 -6.08
N ARG A 36 1.38 -14.09 -6.08
CA ARG A 36 0.58 -14.14 -7.31
C ARG A 36 0.44 -12.76 -7.96
N GLY A 37 0.26 -11.71 -7.16
CA GLY A 37 0.27 -10.33 -7.63
C GLY A 37 1.60 -9.93 -8.28
N ALA A 38 2.74 -10.32 -7.70
CA ALA A 38 4.06 -10.07 -8.29
C ALA A 38 4.22 -10.75 -9.65
N VAL A 39 3.77 -12.01 -9.78
CA VAL A 39 3.76 -12.71 -11.09
C VAL A 39 2.89 -11.98 -12.11
N TYR A 40 1.78 -11.36 -11.71
CA TYR A 40 1.00 -10.52 -12.62
C TYR A 40 1.77 -9.25 -13.03
N ALA A 41 2.44 -8.57 -12.10
CA ALA A 41 3.25 -7.38 -12.40
C ALA A 41 4.40 -7.70 -13.37
N ASP A 42 5.11 -8.81 -13.17
CA ASP A 42 6.19 -9.27 -14.05
C ASP A 42 5.72 -9.53 -15.48
N ASN A 43 4.45 -9.93 -15.64
CA ASN A 43 3.80 -10.13 -16.93
C ASN A 43 3.07 -8.86 -17.45
N MET A 44 3.31 -7.69 -16.86
CA MET A 44 2.65 -6.41 -17.17
C MET A 44 1.12 -6.41 -16.97
N GLN A 45 0.58 -7.37 -16.21
CA GLN A 45 -0.83 -7.46 -15.85
C GLN A 45 -1.10 -6.66 -14.57
N PHE A 46 -0.84 -5.35 -14.61
CA PHE A 46 -0.86 -4.47 -13.45
C PHE A 46 -2.22 -4.44 -12.73
N GLU A 47 -3.34 -4.49 -13.47
CA GLU A 47 -4.67 -4.46 -12.88
C GLU A 47 -4.93 -5.66 -11.95
N GLN A 48 -4.54 -6.86 -12.37
CA GLN A 48 -4.67 -8.07 -11.56
C GLN A 48 -3.73 -8.04 -10.36
N CYS A 49 -2.51 -7.54 -10.54
CA CYS A 49 -1.55 -7.31 -9.46
C CYS A 49 -2.15 -6.40 -8.38
N ILE A 50 -2.62 -5.21 -8.76
CA ILE A 50 -3.18 -4.19 -7.86
C ILE A 50 -4.37 -4.76 -7.07
N LYS A 51 -5.29 -5.50 -7.73
CA LYS A 51 -6.43 -6.14 -7.07
C LYS A 51 -5.99 -7.14 -6.00
N LEU A 52 -5.04 -8.02 -6.32
CA LEU A 52 -4.55 -9.03 -5.37
C LEU A 52 -3.78 -8.39 -4.21
N TRP A 53 -2.90 -7.43 -4.49
CA TRP A 53 -2.15 -6.74 -3.46
C TRP A 53 -3.06 -5.92 -2.54
N LEU A 54 -4.12 -5.28 -3.06
CA LEU A 54 -5.07 -4.53 -2.23
C LEU A 54 -5.84 -5.48 -1.31
N HIS A 55 -6.20 -6.66 -1.81
CA HIS A 55 -6.82 -7.69 -0.98
C HIS A 55 -5.87 -8.16 0.14
N ALA A 56 -4.63 -8.53 -0.19
CA ALA A 56 -3.63 -8.94 0.79
C ALA A 56 -3.31 -7.86 1.83
N LEU A 57 -3.22 -6.59 1.39
CA LEU A 57 -3.00 -5.44 2.25
C LEU A 57 -4.11 -5.31 3.29
N ARG A 58 -5.38 -5.39 2.85
CA ARG A 58 -6.55 -5.32 3.75
C ARG A 58 -6.59 -6.48 4.75
N LEU A 59 -6.23 -7.70 4.33
CA LEU A 59 -6.12 -8.85 5.24
C LEU A 59 -5.08 -8.57 6.34
N ARG A 60 -3.91 -8.03 5.96
CA ARG A 60 -2.84 -7.70 6.91
C ARG A 60 -3.22 -6.56 7.87
N GLN A 61 -3.87 -5.51 7.36
CA GLN A 61 -4.33 -4.38 8.19
C GLN A 61 -5.43 -4.80 9.19
N ARG A 62 -6.33 -5.71 8.81
CA ARG A 62 -7.32 -6.29 9.75
C ARG A 62 -6.65 -7.07 10.87
N GLY A 63 -5.60 -7.82 10.56
CA GLY A 63 -4.78 -8.50 11.55
C GLY A 63 -3.81 -7.59 12.31
N ASN A 64 -3.94 -6.26 12.19
CA ASN A 64 -3.05 -5.25 12.76
C ASN A 64 -1.56 -5.55 12.54
N ARG A 65 -1.21 -6.07 11.35
CA ARG A 65 0.18 -6.32 10.97
C ARG A 65 0.76 -5.09 10.29
N ASN A 66 2.06 -4.90 10.44
CA ASN A 66 2.78 -3.85 9.74
C ASN A 66 2.79 -4.10 8.22
N THR A 67 2.42 -3.09 7.43
CA THR A 67 2.29 -3.17 5.97
C THR A 67 3.22 -2.25 5.18
N HIS A 68 4.25 -1.66 5.79
CA HIS A 68 5.13 -0.69 5.12
C HIS A 68 5.75 -1.19 3.80
N LYS A 69 6.22 -2.45 3.76
CA LYS A 69 6.77 -3.04 2.52
C LYS A 69 5.70 -3.23 1.45
N ASP A 70 4.46 -3.50 1.85
CA ASP A 70 3.37 -3.72 0.91
C ASP A 70 2.95 -2.39 0.27
N LEU A 71 2.88 -1.32 1.06
CA LEU A 71 2.61 0.05 0.57
C LEU A 71 3.72 0.54 -0.38
N LEU A 72 4.99 0.31 -0.03
CA LEU A 72 6.11 0.72 -0.89
C LEU A 72 6.05 0.04 -2.27
N ARG A 73 5.71 -1.25 -2.32
CA ARG A 73 5.55 -1.97 -3.59
C ARG A 73 4.50 -1.34 -4.50
N PHE A 74 3.40 -0.81 -3.94
CA PHE A 74 2.41 -0.10 -4.74
C PHE A 74 2.99 1.16 -5.38
N ALA A 75 3.71 1.97 -4.60
CA ALA A 75 4.32 3.18 -5.13
C ALA A 75 5.33 2.86 -6.24
N GLN A 76 6.14 1.80 -6.06
CA GLN A 76 7.06 1.31 -7.08
C GLN A 76 6.35 0.83 -8.36
N VAL A 77 5.28 0.05 -8.24
CA VAL A 77 4.50 -0.41 -9.41
C VAL A 77 3.82 0.74 -10.12
N PHE A 78 3.22 1.68 -9.39
CA PHE A 78 2.61 2.86 -10.01
C PHE A 78 3.65 3.74 -10.72
N SER A 79 4.82 3.93 -10.12
CA SER A 79 5.95 4.62 -10.75
C SER A 79 6.40 3.90 -12.03
N GLN A 80 6.56 2.57 -11.98
CA GLN A 80 6.89 1.76 -13.14
C GLN A 80 5.83 1.89 -14.25
N MET A 81 4.54 1.86 -13.92
CA MET A 81 3.46 2.05 -14.89
C MET A 81 3.57 3.41 -15.58
N ILE A 82 3.80 4.49 -14.83
CA ILE A 82 4.03 5.83 -15.40
C ILE A 82 5.24 5.82 -16.35
N HIS A 83 6.35 5.20 -15.96
CA HIS A 83 7.55 5.08 -16.81
C HIS A 83 7.30 4.30 -18.11
N LEU A 84 6.41 3.32 -18.07
CA LEU A 84 5.99 2.53 -19.23
C LEU A 84 4.86 3.19 -20.04
N ASN A 85 4.38 4.37 -19.64
CA ASN A 85 3.17 5.03 -20.17
C ASN A 85 1.89 4.18 -20.03
N GLU A 86 1.84 3.28 -19.05
CA GLU A 86 0.64 2.54 -18.68
C GLU A 86 -0.23 3.39 -17.73
N PRO A 87 -1.56 3.45 -17.95
CA PRO A 87 -2.43 4.31 -17.16
C PRO A 87 -2.58 3.79 -15.72
N VAL A 88 -2.24 4.64 -14.75
CA VAL A 88 -2.56 4.42 -13.34
C VAL A 88 -3.95 4.96 -13.05
N LYS A 89 -4.86 4.13 -12.53
CA LYS A 89 -6.22 4.57 -12.23
C LYS A 89 -6.22 5.37 -10.93
N ALA A 90 -6.84 6.55 -10.94
CA ALA A 90 -6.94 7.43 -9.76
C ALA A 90 -7.61 6.73 -8.56
N LYS A 91 -8.60 5.87 -8.82
CA LYS A 91 -9.25 5.04 -7.80
C LYS A 91 -8.31 4.05 -7.10
N ASP A 92 -7.31 3.52 -7.82
CA ASP A 92 -6.33 2.61 -7.23
C ASP A 92 -5.37 3.40 -6.32
N ILE A 93 -4.93 4.59 -6.76
CA ILE A 93 -4.14 5.52 -5.93
C ILE A 93 -4.91 5.93 -4.68
N GLU A 94 -6.18 6.35 -4.80
CA GLU A 94 -7.04 6.68 -3.65
C GLU A 94 -7.11 5.52 -2.65
N SER A 95 -7.31 4.30 -3.16
CA SER A 95 -7.43 3.12 -2.33
C SER A 95 -6.15 2.82 -1.56
N VAL A 96 -4.98 2.99 -2.18
CA VAL A 96 -3.68 2.79 -1.52
C VAL A 96 -3.38 3.93 -0.56
N LEU A 97 -3.65 5.19 -0.92
CA LEU A 97 -3.51 6.35 -0.02
C LEU A 97 -4.35 6.15 1.23
N ARG A 98 -5.62 5.75 1.11
CA ARG A 98 -6.48 5.45 2.26
C ARG A 98 -5.89 4.36 3.15
N CYS A 99 -5.34 3.29 2.58
CA CYS A 99 -4.68 2.24 3.35
C CYS A 99 -3.41 2.78 4.04
N SER A 100 -2.65 3.64 3.38
CA SER A 100 -1.46 4.28 3.95
C SER A 100 -1.81 5.21 5.11
N VAL A 101 -2.91 5.96 5.05
CA VAL A 101 -3.39 6.77 6.18
C VAL A 101 -3.67 5.89 7.39
N LEU A 102 -4.41 4.80 7.20
CA LEU A 102 -4.72 3.84 8.26
C LEU A 102 -3.45 3.23 8.87
N GLU A 103 -2.48 2.84 8.04
CA GLU A 103 -1.23 2.26 8.53
C GLU A 103 -0.40 3.28 9.32
N ILE A 104 -0.36 4.56 8.92
CA ILE A 104 0.33 5.61 9.65
C ILE A 104 -0.35 5.83 11.01
N GLU A 105 -1.68 5.91 11.06
CA GLU A 105 -2.45 6.04 12.30
C GLU A 105 -2.19 4.86 13.27
N GLN A 106 -2.24 3.62 12.76
CA GLN A 106 -1.88 2.44 13.53
C GLN A 106 -0.41 2.47 13.96
N GLY A 107 0.49 2.94 13.10
CA GLY A 107 1.91 3.13 13.37
C GLY A 107 2.17 4.10 14.53
N MET A 108 1.45 5.23 14.58
CA MET A 108 1.51 6.17 15.71
C MET A 108 1.11 5.49 17.03
N SER A 109 0.08 4.64 16.98
CA SER A 109 -0.38 3.88 18.14
C SER A 109 0.62 2.81 18.56
N ARG A 110 1.25 2.12 17.59
CA ARG A 110 2.34 1.15 17.83
C ARG A 110 3.55 1.82 18.50
N VAL A 111 4.06 2.91 17.92
CA VAL A 111 5.22 3.65 18.49
C VAL A 111 4.98 4.09 19.93
N LYS A 112 3.74 4.51 20.28
CA LYS A 112 3.39 4.91 21.66
C LYS A 112 3.30 3.74 22.65
N SER A 113 3.02 2.52 22.17
CA SER A 113 2.75 1.35 23.02
C SER A 113 3.86 0.29 22.99
N SER A 114 4.80 0.38 22.05
CA SER A 114 5.90 -0.56 21.88
C SER A 114 6.89 -0.53 23.04
N PRO A 115 7.41 -1.69 23.48
CA PRO A 115 8.55 -1.76 24.39
C PRO A 115 9.81 -1.12 23.78
N GLU A 116 10.74 -0.68 24.63
CA GLU A 116 11.98 0.00 24.21
C GLU A 116 12.80 -0.81 23.19
N ALA A 117 12.85 -2.14 23.35
CA ALA A 117 13.56 -3.04 22.43
C ALA A 117 12.99 -3.06 21.00
N GLU A 118 11.69 -2.77 20.82
CA GLU A 118 11.00 -2.79 19.53
C GLU A 118 10.75 -1.37 18.97
N LEU A 119 10.94 -0.35 19.80
CA LEU A 119 10.64 1.04 19.48
C LEU A 119 11.37 1.51 18.22
N HIS A 120 12.67 1.19 18.10
CA HIS A 120 13.46 1.59 16.94
C HIS A 120 12.87 1.03 15.64
N THR A 121 12.57 -0.26 15.60
CA THR A 121 11.94 -0.90 14.44
C THR A 121 10.54 -0.36 14.18
N ALA A 122 9.73 -0.14 15.22
CA ALA A 122 8.39 0.45 15.07
C ALA A 122 8.46 1.87 14.46
N MET A 123 9.42 2.69 14.91
CA MET A 123 9.66 4.03 14.38
C MET A 123 10.14 3.99 12.93
N ASP A 124 11.11 3.15 12.59
CA ASP A 124 11.60 3.02 11.21
C ASP A 124 10.46 2.67 10.24
N ASN A 125 9.64 1.68 10.60
CA ASN A 125 8.51 1.25 9.80
C ASN A 125 7.47 2.37 9.64
N TYR A 126 7.19 3.11 10.71
CA TYR A 126 6.29 4.24 10.71
C TYR A 126 6.78 5.38 9.80
N GLU A 127 8.07 5.72 9.86
CA GLU A 127 8.65 6.74 8.98
C GLU A 127 8.67 6.32 7.51
N CYS A 128 8.97 5.04 7.24
CA CYS A 128 8.85 4.49 5.88
C CYS A 128 7.44 4.68 5.31
N ASN A 129 6.39 4.54 6.12
CA ASN A 129 5.01 4.79 5.69
C ASN A 129 4.77 6.27 5.35
N ILE A 130 5.35 7.21 6.11
CA ILE A 130 5.26 8.64 5.82
C ILE A 130 5.90 8.95 4.46
N PHE A 131 7.10 8.44 4.20
CA PHE A 131 7.78 8.66 2.92
C PHE A 131 7.05 7.99 1.76
N THR A 132 6.55 6.77 1.97
CA THR A 132 5.73 6.08 0.98
C THR A 132 4.44 6.85 0.67
N PHE A 133 3.80 7.45 1.68
CA PHE A 133 2.63 8.30 1.46
C PHE A 133 2.97 9.52 0.59
N LEU A 134 4.06 10.22 0.90
CA LEU A 134 4.53 11.35 0.08
C LEU A 134 4.80 10.92 -1.36
N TYR A 135 5.36 9.71 -1.55
CA TYR A 135 5.58 9.15 -2.87
C TYR A 135 4.28 8.92 -3.64
N LEU A 136 3.28 8.33 -2.99
CA LEU A 136 1.95 8.16 -3.58
C LEU A 136 1.28 9.50 -3.91
N VAL A 137 1.49 10.54 -3.11
CA VAL A 137 1.02 11.90 -3.42
C VAL A 137 1.71 12.44 -4.67
N CYS A 138 3.03 12.31 -4.80
CA CYS A 138 3.75 12.70 -6.02
C CYS A 138 3.30 11.93 -7.27
N ILE A 139 2.93 10.66 -7.14
CA ILE A 139 2.35 9.86 -8.23
C ILE A 139 0.95 10.38 -8.57
N SER A 140 0.16 10.75 -7.56
CA SER A 140 -1.20 11.28 -7.77
C SER A 140 -1.21 12.57 -8.59
N THR A 141 -0.21 13.47 -8.41
CA THR A 141 -0.12 14.72 -9.17
C THR A 141 0.24 14.50 -10.65
N LYS A 142 0.81 13.33 -10.98
CA LYS A 142 1.13 12.91 -12.35
C LYS A 142 0.01 12.11 -13.01
N THR A 143 -1.05 11.78 -12.26
CA THR A 143 -2.15 10.94 -12.73
C THR A 143 -3.30 11.80 -13.25
N GLN A 144 -3.75 11.55 -14.47
CA GLN A 144 -4.93 12.23 -15.01
C GLN A 144 -6.20 11.67 -14.35
N CYS A 145 -7.04 12.54 -13.79
CA CYS A 145 -8.29 12.14 -13.16
C CYS A 145 -9.34 13.26 -13.23
N GLY A 146 -10.61 12.90 -13.05
CA GLY A 146 -11.69 13.89 -12.97
C GLY A 146 -11.74 14.59 -11.61
N ASP A 147 -12.53 15.67 -11.52
CA ASP A 147 -12.68 16.47 -10.28
C ASP A 147 -13.14 15.64 -9.08
N GLU A 148 -14.05 14.68 -9.31
CA GLU A 148 -14.54 13.80 -8.24
C GLU A 148 -13.44 12.89 -7.69
N GLU A 149 -12.65 12.28 -8.57
CA GLU A 149 -11.54 11.40 -8.18
C GLU A 149 -10.43 12.19 -7.47
N GLN A 150 -10.11 13.37 -7.98
CA GLN A 150 -9.16 14.30 -7.34
C GLN A 150 -9.64 14.69 -5.95
N SER A 151 -10.93 14.95 -5.77
CA SER A 151 -11.52 15.26 -4.47
C SER A 151 -11.36 14.10 -3.48
N GLN A 152 -11.55 12.84 -3.91
CA GLN A 152 -11.34 11.68 -3.05
C GLN A 152 -9.86 11.50 -2.65
N ILE A 153 -8.92 11.75 -3.57
CA ILE A 153 -7.48 11.76 -3.28
C ILE A 153 -7.15 12.85 -2.26
N ASN A 154 -7.63 14.08 -2.51
CA ASN A 154 -7.41 15.24 -1.64
C ASN A 154 -7.95 14.99 -0.23
N LYS A 155 -9.08 14.27 -0.10
CA LYS A 155 -9.63 13.87 1.19
C LYS A 155 -8.65 13.00 1.98
N GLN A 156 -7.95 12.04 1.36
CA GLN A 156 -6.96 11.22 2.07
C GLN A 156 -5.74 12.05 2.49
N ILE A 157 -5.28 12.97 1.65
CA ILE A 157 -4.21 13.92 1.98
C ILE A 157 -4.61 14.79 3.18
N TYR A 158 -5.82 15.34 3.15
CA TYR A 158 -6.37 16.14 4.24
C TYR A 158 -6.48 15.35 5.55
N ASN A 159 -6.97 14.11 5.49
CA ASN A 159 -7.07 13.22 6.65
C ASN A 159 -5.69 13.02 7.29
N LEU A 160 -4.66 12.74 6.49
CA LEU A 160 -3.32 12.52 7.04
C LEU A 160 -2.71 13.79 7.63
N ILE A 161 -2.91 14.95 6.99
CA ILE A 161 -2.46 16.24 7.54
C ILE A 161 -3.09 16.49 8.91
N HIS A 162 -4.38 16.13 9.09
CA HIS A 162 -5.08 16.29 10.38
C HIS A 162 -4.60 15.33 11.46
N LEU A 163 -4.05 14.17 11.09
CA LEU A 163 -3.41 13.26 12.05
C LEU A 163 -2.08 13.82 12.58
N ASP A 164 -1.53 14.85 11.95
CA ASP A 164 -0.26 15.51 12.28
C ASP A 164 0.90 14.52 12.56
N PRO A 165 1.21 13.58 11.64
CA PRO A 165 2.29 12.64 11.85
C PRO A 165 3.65 13.38 11.87
N ARG A 166 4.51 12.98 12.82
CA ARG A 166 5.84 13.55 13.03
C ARG A 166 6.90 12.47 12.99
N THR A 167 7.94 12.68 12.20
CA THR A 167 9.15 11.84 12.23
C THR A 167 9.94 12.07 13.52
N ARG A 168 10.97 11.26 13.77
CA ARG A 168 11.76 11.27 15.01
C ARG A 168 12.44 12.61 15.33
N ASP A 169 12.70 13.41 14.31
CA ASP A 169 13.26 14.76 14.38
C ASP A 169 12.18 15.85 14.59
N GLY A 170 10.90 15.48 14.68
CA GLY A 170 9.77 16.40 14.83
C GLY A 170 9.27 17.01 13.50
N SER A 171 9.85 16.62 12.36
CA SER A 171 9.47 17.14 11.05
C SER A 171 8.06 16.67 10.66
N SER A 172 7.26 17.60 10.12
CA SER A 172 5.93 17.29 9.57
C SER A 172 6.00 16.83 8.11
N LEU A 173 4.88 16.35 7.58
CA LEU A 173 4.71 16.07 6.15
C LEU A 173 5.16 17.23 5.26
N LEU A 174 4.85 18.48 5.64
CA LEU A 174 5.21 19.65 4.83
C LEU A 174 6.73 19.89 4.83
N HIS A 175 7.42 19.67 5.96
CA HIS A 175 8.88 19.77 6.02
C HIS A 175 9.53 18.76 5.05
N HIS A 176 9.01 17.53 5.01
CA HIS A 176 9.49 16.51 4.09
C HIS A 176 9.10 16.78 2.63
N ALA A 177 7.92 17.32 2.37
CA ALA A 177 7.46 17.64 1.01
C ALA A 177 8.34 18.70 0.31
N VAL A 178 8.98 19.59 1.06
CA VAL A 178 9.88 20.64 0.52
C VAL A 178 11.36 20.29 0.62
N ASN A 179 11.70 19.15 1.25
CA ASN A 179 13.06 18.71 1.41
C ASN A 179 13.52 17.91 0.18
N SER A 180 14.58 18.38 -0.48
CA SER A 180 15.17 17.71 -1.66
C SER A 180 15.81 16.36 -1.35
N GLY A 181 16.08 16.06 -0.07
CA GLY A 181 16.61 14.78 0.39
C GLY A 181 15.54 13.76 0.76
N THR A 182 14.25 14.08 0.64
CA THR A 182 13.17 13.12 0.93
C THR A 182 13.21 11.99 -0.11
N PRO A 183 13.26 10.72 0.32
CA PRO A 183 13.40 9.59 -0.59
C PRO A 183 12.06 9.32 -1.30
N VAL A 184 11.83 10.06 -2.38
CA VAL A 184 10.71 9.93 -3.29
C VAL A 184 11.29 9.69 -4.67
N ASP A 185 11.45 8.42 -5.05
CA ASP A 185 12.10 8.01 -6.32
C ASP A 185 11.35 8.49 -7.57
#